data_AF-A0A365R070-F1
#
_entry.id   AF-A0A365R070-F1
#
_cell.length_a   1.000
_cell.length_b   1.000
_cell.length_c   1.000
_cell.angle_alpha   90.00
_cell.angle_beta   90.00
_cell.angle_gamma   90.00
#
_symmetry.space_group_name_H-M   'P 1'
#
loop_
_entity.id
_entity.type
_entity.pdbx_description
1 polymer ?
#
loop_
_entity_poly.entity_id
_entity_poly.type
_entity_poly.pdbx_seq_one_letter_code
_entity_poly.pdbx_strand_id
1 'polypeptide(L)'
;MMKLTLRKWLAAAALSACLPLVPHTAVAVTAPAASLPDFADLVEKVGPAVVNIRTTANVPTSSGPRGMLPPGFDNGDMSEFFRRFFGIPLPQAPGNGGGNGGGNPKNAPAPDNPPDTEQNRGVGSGFIVSADGYVMTNAHVVDDADTIYVTLTDKREFKAKLIGVDDRTDVAVVKIQASNLPVVAIGDSNKVRVGEWVVAIGSPFGLDNTVTAGIVSSKSRNTGDYLPFIQTDVAVNPGNSGGPLINMQGEVIGINSQIYSRTGGFIGISFAIPIDEAMRVADQLKATGKVTRGRIAVAIGEVTKDVADSIGLPKAEGALVSSVEPGGPADKAGIQPGDIILKFNGRSVDTASDLPRMVGDTKPGTKATVSVWRKGQARDLPITIAETPAESTAKAEQRKNAPQKPRQANSLGLTVSDLTAEQMKTLKLKNGVQIDGVDGPAARAGLQRGDIVLRVGDTDITNAKQFAEVTAQLDPQKAVAVLVRRGDNTQFVPVRPRQK
;
A
#
# COMPACT_ATOMS: atom_id res chain seq x y z
N MET A 1 9.93 75.30 49.88
CA MET A 1 11.24 75.95 49.67
C MET A 1 12.33 74.89 49.73
N MET A 2 12.99 74.58 48.61
CA MET A 2 14.46 74.56 48.48
C MET A 2 14.85 74.14 47.06
N LYS A 3 15.40 75.11 46.33
CA LYS A 3 16.09 74.92 45.05
C LYS A 3 17.45 74.29 45.37
N LEU A 4 17.79 73.15 44.76
CA LEU A 4 19.19 72.69 44.70
C LEU A 4 19.75 72.96 43.30
N THR A 5 20.83 73.73 43.28
CA THR A 5 21.46 74.38 42.13
C THR A 5 22.36 73.46 41.31
N LEU A 6 22.39 73.73 40.01
CA LEU A 6 23.11 73.10 38.88
C LEU A 6 24.64 72.89 39.03
N ARG A 7 25.25 73.18 40.18
CA ARG A 7 26.71 73.11 40.41
C ARG A 7 27.23 71.73 40.82
N LYS A 8 26.37 70.75 41.13
CA LYS A 8 26.81 69.40 41.52
C LYS A 8 27.05 68.43 40.34
N TRP A 9 26.66 68.79 39.12
CA TRP A 9 26.78 67.89 37.96
C TRP A 9 28.14 67.94 37.25
N LEU A 10 28.96 68.98 37.49
CA LEU A 10 30.23 69.15 36.76
C LEU A 10 31.47 68.58 37.46
N ALA A 11 31.36 68.09 38.71
CA ALA A 11 32.48 67.44 39.40
C ALA A 11 32.48 65.90 39.27
N ALA A 12 31.42 65.28 38.75
CA ALA A 12 31.35 63.82 38.57
C ALA A 12 31.83 63.36 37.18
N ALA A 13 32.08 64.28 36.23
CA ALA A 13 32.45 63.93 34.86
C ALA A 13 33.96 63.77 34.61
N ALA A 14 34.82 64.07 35.59
CA ALA A 14 36.29 64.06 35.40
C ALA A 14 37.01 62.89 36.09
N LEU A 15 36.30 61.95 36.72
CA LEU A 15 36.90 60.79 37.39
C LEU A 15 36.51 59.42 36.77
N SER A 16 35.93 59.41 35.57
CA SER A 16 35.50 58.18 34.89
C SER A 16 36.35 57.80 33.67
N ALA A 17 37.55 58.37 33.53
CA ALA A 17 38.41 58.21 32.35
C ALA A 17 39.63 57.27 32.53
N CYS A 18 39.71 56.52 33.62
CA CYS A 18 40.75 55.49 33.82
C CYS A 18 40.19 54.26 34.53
N LEU A 19 39.34 53.49 33.85
CA LEU A 19 39.09 52.09 34.19
C LEU A 19 39.89 51.22 33.21
N PRO A 20 40.69 50.24 33.69
CA PRO A 20 41.38 49.33 32.80
C PRO A 20 40.35 48.51 32.02
N LEU A 21 40.46 48.53 30.70
CA LEU A 21 39.78 47.59 29.82
C LEU A 21 40.24 46.17 30.18
N VAL A 22 39.46 45.49 31.02
CA VAL A 22 39.62 44.05 31.20
C VAL A 22 39.12 43.39 29.91
N PRO A 23 39.97 42.70 29.14
CA PRO A 23 39.51 42.02 27.94
C PRO A 23 38.44 41.02 28.34
N HIS A 24 37.20 41.25 27.91
CA HIS A 24 36.16 40.22 27.96
C HIS A 24 36.58 39.16 26.95
N THR A 25 37.27 38.12 27.43
CA THR A 25 37.42 36.89 26.68
C THR A 25 36.03 36.33 26.48
N ALA A 26 35.48 36.50 25.28
CA ALA A 26 34.27 35.82 24.86
C ALA A 26 34.54 34.31 25.01
N VAL A 27 33.90 33.66 25.98
CA VAL A 27 33.87 32.21 26.07
C VAL A 27 33.06 31.77 24.86
N ALA A 28 33.75 31.27 23.83
CA ALA A 28 33.11 30.61 22.72
C ALA A 28 32.37 29.38 23.28
N VAL A 29 31.04 29.49 23.42
CA VAL A 29 30.19 28.32 23.64
C VAL A 29 30.22 27.55 22.34
N THR A 30 31.11 26.56 22.25
CA THR A 30 31.05 25.55 21.21
C THR A 30 29.69 24.87 21.35
N ALA A 31 28.79 25.09 20.39
CA ALA A 31 27.59 24.29 20.26
C ALA A 31 28.02 22.81 20.26
N PRO A 32 27.34 21.92 21.02
CA PRO A 32 27.68 20.50 20.97
C PRO A 32 27.62 20.07 19.51
N ALA A 33 28.74 19.54 19.01
CA ALA A 33 28.74 18.89 17.71
C ALA A 33 27.64 17.82 17.76
N ALA A 34 26.77 17.78 16.75
CA ALA A 34 25.73 16.77 16.67
C ALA A 34 26.42 15.39 16.72
N SER A 35 26.26 14.69 17.84
CA SER A 35 26.77 13.33 17.99
C SER A 35 26.05 12.44 17.00
N LEU A 36 26.79 11.53 16.35
CA LEU A 36 26.16 10.52 15.52
C LEU A 36 25.19 9.68 16.38
N PRO A 37 24.08 9.20 15.80
CA PRO A 37 23.18 8.30 16.50
C PRO A 37 23.94 7.05 16.98
N ASP A 38 23.79 6.70 18.25
CA ASP A 38 24.23 5.41 18.77
C ASP A 38 23.06 4.42 18.72
N PHE A 39 23.26 3.34 17.98
CA PHE A 39 22.26 2.29 17.80
C PHE A 39 22.53 1.08 18.71
N ALA A 40 23.69 1.00 19.37
CA ALA A 40 24.04 -0.16 20.21
C ALA A 40 23.09 -0.30 21.40
N ASP A 41 22.92 0.78 22.17
CA ASP A 41 21.98 0.83 23.31
C ASP A 41 20.54 0.51 22.88
N LEU A 42 20.17 0.95 21.68
CA LEU A 42 18.85 0.70 21.10
C LEU A 42 18.64 -0.79 20.81
N VAL A 43 19.66 -1.44 20.23
CA VAL A 43 19.65 -2.87 19.94
C VAL A 43 19.68 -3.69 21.21
N GLU A 44 20.45 -3.31 22.22
CA GLU A 44 20.45 -3.99 23.53
C GLU A 44 19.08 -3.92 24.21
N LYS A 45 18.40 -2.77 24.10
CA LYS A 45 17.07 -2.55 24.67
C LYS A 45 15.97 -3.34 23.95
N VAL A 46 15.93 -3.31 22.61
CA VAL A 46 14.81 -3.86 21.82
C VAL A 46 15.08 -5.30 21.38
N GLY A 47 16.34 -5.62 21.13
CA GLY A 47 16.79 -6.89 20.56
C GLY A 47 16.25 -8.15 21.25
N PRO A 48 16.17 -8.22 22.60
CA PRO A 48 15.62 -9.40 23.27
C PRO A 48 14.17 -9.74 22.90
N ALA A 49 13.37 -8.74 22.48
CA ALA A 49 11.97 -8.93 22.07
C ALA A 49 11.81 -9.35 20.60
N VAL A 50 12.91 -9.37 19.82
CA VAL A 50 12.92 -9.81 18.42
C VAL A 50 13.19 -11.30 18.37
N VAL A 51 12.41 -12.02 17.56
CA VAL A 51 12.43 -13.48 17.52
C VAL A 51 12.68 -13.98 16.11
N ASN A 52 13.31 -15.15 15.99
CA ASN A 52 13.34 -15.92 14.76
C ASN A 52 12.00 -16.66 14.60
N ILE A 53 11.50 -16.72 13.37
CA ILE A 53 10.35 -17.54 13.01
C ILE A 53 10.78 -18.54 11.96
N ARG A 54 10.54 -19.81 12.24
CA ARG A 54 10.82 -20.93 11.34
C ARG A 54 9.55 -21.71 11.10
N THR A 55 9.30 -22.04 9.84
CA THR A 55 8.13 -22.84 9.43
C THR A 55 8.55 -24.18 8.87
N THR A 56 7.78 -25.21 9.20
CA THR A 56 7.95 -26.56 8.64
C THR A 56 6.68 -27.02 7.93
N ALA A 57 6.86 -27.88 6.94
CA ALA A 57 5.76 -28.57 6.26
C ALA A 57 6.01 -30.08 6.24
N ASN A 58 4.92 -30.84 6.42
CA ASN A 58 4.88 -32.27 6.27
C ASN A 58 4.71 -32.59 4.78
N VAL A 59 5.76 -33.12 4.16
CA VAL A 59 5.67 -33.62 2.79
C VAL A 59 5.24 -35.09 2.86
N PRO A 60 4.06 -35.48 2.33
CA PRO A 60 3.67 -36.88 2.30
C PRO A 60 4.70 -37.66 1.48
N THR A 61 5.38 -38.61 2.11
CA THR A 61 6.19 -39.58 1.39
C THR A 61 5.22 -40.46 0.59
N SER A 62 5.06 -40.17 -0.69
CA SER A 62 4.37 -41.05 -1.62
C SER A 62 5.15 -42.37 -1.67
N SER A 63 4.68 -43.36 -0.92
CA SER A 63 5.10 -44.76 -0.99
C SER A 63 4.58 -45.37 -2.31
N GLY A 64 5.23 -45.03 -3.42
CA GLY A 64 5.08 -45.67 -4.72
C GLY A 64 6.24 -46.63 -5.01
N PRO A 65 6.03 -47.72 -5.79
CA PRO A 65 7.06 -48.73 -6.05
C PRO A 65 8.29 -48.16 -6.76
N ARG A 66 9.46 -48.55 -6.27
CA ARG A 66 10.82 -48.31 -6.80
C ARG A 66 10.88 -48.43 -8.35
N GLY A 67 11.19 -47.33 -9.03
CA GLY A 67 11.63 -47.34 -10.43
C GLY A 67 11.38 -46.00 -11.14
N MET A 68 12.48 -45.32 -11.52
CA MET A 68 12.53 -44.02 -12.23
C MET A 68 12.03 -42.78 -11.47
N LEU A 69 12.96 -42.05 -10.85
CA LEU A 69 12.83 -40.60 -10.69
C LEU A 69 13.30 -39.91 -11.98
N PRO A 70 12.57 -38.91 -12.52
CA PRO A 70 13.10 -38.01 -13.54
C PRO A 70 14.28 -37.19 -12.99
N PRO A 71 15.28 -36.79 -13.81
CA PRO A 71 16.40 -36.00 -13.32
C PRO A 71 15.92 -34.60 -12.91
N GLY A 72 16.15 -34.19 -11.65
CA GLY A 72 15.90 -32.80 -11.24
C GLY A 72 15.53 -32.51 -9.78
N PHE A 73 15.44 -33.48 -8.87
CA PHE A 73 15.06 -33.22 -7.48
C PHE A 73 16.22 -33.47 -6.51
N ASP A 74 16.98 -32.41 -6.23
CA ASP A 74 17.71 -32.18 -4.97
C ASP A 74 17.92 -30.66 -4.75
N ASN A 75 17.93 -30.22 -3.49
CA ASN A 75 18.24 -28.87 -2.97
C ASN A 75 17.45 -27.66 -3.56
N GLY A 76 16.23 -27.92 -4.06
CA GLY A 76 15.43 -26.97 -4.83
C GLY A 76 14.58 -25.95 -4.05
N ASP A 77 14.24 -26.17 -2.78
CA ASP A 77 13.14 -25.39 -2.16
C ASP A 77 13.57 -23.99 -1.71
N MET A 78 14.76 -23.86 -1.10
CA MET A 78 15.38 -22.55 -0.83
C MET A 78 15.66 -21.83 -2.16
N SER A 79 16.26 -22.52 -3.13
CA SER A 79 16.65 -21.90 -4.40
C SER A 79 15.46 -21.52 -5.28
N GLU A 80 14.34 -22.24 -5.24
CA GLU A 80 13.08 -21.86 -5.87
C GLU A 80 12.40 -20.69 -5.15
N PHE A 81 12.40 -20.64 -3.82
CA PHE A 81 11.95 -19.47 -3.04
C PHE A 81 12.77 -18.21 -3.40
N PHE A 82 14.11 -18.31 -3.36
CA PHE A 82 15.03 -17.24 -3.78
C PHE A 82 14.84 -16.86 -5.26
N ARG A 83 14.60 -17.81 -6.15
CA ARG A 83 14.41 -17.55 -7.59
C ARG A 83 13.04 -16.96 -7.93
N ARG A 84 11.97 -17.47 -7.33
CA ARG A 84 10.58 -17.06 -7.60
C ARG A 84 10.25 -15.69 -6.99
N PHE A 85 10.86 -15.35 -5.87
CA PHE A 85 10.58 -14.11 -5.15
C PHE A 85 11.68 -13.05 -5.31
N PHE A 86 12.95 -13.45 -5.47
CA PHE A 86 14.08 -12.53 -5.54
C PHE A 86 14.87 -12.61 -6.86
N GLY A 87 14.72 -13.61 -7.73
CA GLY A 87 15.46 -13.66 -9.00
C GLY A 87 17.00 -13.73 -8.87
N ILE A 88 17.55 -14.01 -7.68
CA ILE A 88 18.99 -14.15 -7.43
C ILE A 88 19.33 -15.66 -7.34
N PRO A 89 20.21 -16.21 -8.20
CA PRO A 89 20.78 -17.53 -7.99
C PRO A 89 21.78 -17.49 -6.83
N LEU A 90 21.60 -18.37 -5.83
CA LEU A 90 22.64 -18.59 -4.80
C LEU A 90 23.91 -19.17 -5.45
N PRO A 91 25.12 -18.74 -5.03
CA PRO A 91 26.36 -19.41 -5.43
C PRO A 91 26.33 -20.86 -4.97
N GLN A 92 26.43 -21.81 -5.91
CA GLN A 92 26.68 -23.21 -5.57
C GLN A 92 27.94 -23.29 -4.72
N ALA A 93 27.85 -23.93 -3.55
CA ALA A 93 29.02 -24.26 -2.76
C ALA A 93 30.03 -25.01 -3.65
N PRO A 94 31.35 -24.77 -3.53
CA PRO A 94 32.33 -25.38 -4.41
C PRO A 94 32.23 -26.90 -4.32
N GLY A 95 31.74 -27.51 -5.39
CA GLY A 95 31.76 -28.96 -5.57
C GLY A 95 33.20 -29.43 -5.41
N ASN A 96 33.41 -30.29 -4.42
CA ASN A 96 34.67 -30.91 -4.08
C ASN A 96 35.35 -31.46 -5.35
N GLY A 97 36.39 -30.78 -5.79
CA GLY A 97 37.19 -31.20 -6.93
C GLY A 97 38.12 -32.36 -6.55
N GLY A 98 38.17 -33.37 -7.42
CA GLY A 98 39.32 -34.26 -7.54
C GLY A 98 39.03 -35.74 -7.31
N GLY A 99 39.26 -36.56 -8.35
CA GLY A 99 39.46 -37.99 -8.18
C GLY A 99 38.98 -38.87 -9.33
N ASN A 100 39.75 -38.93 -10.41
CA ASN A 100 39.69 -40.03 -11.36
C ASN A 100 40.11 -41.33 -10.64
N GLY A 101 39.21 -42.29 -10.47
CA GLY A 101 39.52 -43.57 -9.82
C GLY A 101 38.34 -44.53 -9.87
N GLY A 102 38.40 -45.50 -10.78
CA GLY A 102 37.42 -46.57 -10.89
C GLY A 102 37.40 -47.45 -9.64
N GLY A 103 36.19 -47.74 -9.15
CA GLY A 103 35.98 -48.67 -8.05
C GLY A 103 34.52 -48.67 -7.63
N ASN A 104 33.82 -49.77 -7.90
CA ASN A 104 32.49 -50.05 -7.39
C ASN A 104 32.62 -50.41 -5.89
N PRO A 105 31.81 -49.83 -4.99
CA PRO A 105 31.32 -50.60 -3.86
C PRO A 105 29.79 -50.52 -3.77
N LYS A 106 29.13 -51.58 -4.25
CA LYS A 106 27.79 -51.94 -3.78
C LYS A 106 27.91 -52.39 -2.32
N ASN A 107 26.94 -51.98 -1.51
CA ASN A 107 26.65 -52.42 -0.14
C ASN A 107 27.35 -51.65 0.99
N ALA A 108 26.83 -50.45 1.29
CA ALA A 108 26.72 -49.98 2.67
C ALA A 108 25.22 -49.80 2.97
N PRO A 109 24.68 -50.29 4.10
CA PRO A 109 23.30 -50.05 4.48
C PRO A 109 23.11 -48.56 4.73
N ALA A 110 22.15 -47.94 4.02
CA ALA A 110 21.72 -46.58 4.28
C ALA A 110 21.13 -46.50 5.71
N PRO A 111 21.36 -45.42 6.47
CA PRO A 111 20.72 -45.23 7.76
C PRO A 111 19.20 -45.18 7.58
N ASP A 112 18.46 -45.87 8.45
CA ASP A 112 17.00 -45.78 8.54
C ASP A 112 16.59 -44.33 8.81
N ASN A 113 16.11 -43.61 7.79
CA ASN A 113 15.48 -42.31 7.99
C ASN A 113 14.07 -42.54 8.58
N PRO A 114 13.71 -41.93 9.73
CA PRO A 114 12.38 -42.07 10.31
C PRO A 114 11.26 -41.54 9.39
N PRO A 115 9.99 -42.01 9.53
CA PRO A 115 8.92 -41.76 8.55
C PRO A 115 8.36 -40.34 8.43
N ASP A 116 8.79 -39.37 9.24
CA ASP A 116 8.29 -37.99 9.22
C ASP A 116 9.46 -37.00 9.23
N THR A 117 10.01 -36.66 8.05
CA THR A 117 10.95 -35.55 7.96
C THR A 117 10.20 -34.24 7.74
N GLU A 118 9.91 -33.51 8.82
CA GLU A 118 9.53 -32.09 8.74
C GLU A 118 10.61 -31.35 7.93
N GLN A 119 10.25 -30.85 6.74
CA GLN A 119 11.16 -30.05 5.92
C GLN A 119 10.97 -28.58 6.27
N ASN A 120 12.09 -27.89 6.52
CA ASN A 120 12.09 -26.45 6.76
C ASN A 120 11.69 -25.73 5.46
N ARG A 121 10.63 -24.91 5.52
CA ARG A 121 10.11 -24.17 4.36
C ARG A 121 10.47 -22.69 4.37
N GLY A 122 10.37 -22.04 5.52
CA GLY A 122 10.53 -20.58 5.62
C GLY A 122 11.29 -20.16 6.86
N VAL A 123 12.04 -19.07 6.73
CA VAL A 123 12.71 -18.40 7.84
C VAL A 123 12.46 -16.90 7.74
N GLY A 124 12.03 -16.32 8.85
CA GLY A 124 11.74 -14.90 9.00
C GLY A 124 12.02 -14.42 10.42
N SER A 125 11.56 -13.21 10.69
CA SER A 125 11.61 -12.57 11.99
C SER A 125 10.22 -12.24 12.50
N GLY A 126 10.12 -12.00 13.80
CA GLY A 126 8.96 -11.39 14.42
C GLY A 126 9.37 -10.58 15.64
N PHE A 127 8.40 -10.02 16.33
CA PHE A 127 8.64 -9.37 17.62
C PHE A 127 7.46 -9.57 18.58
N ILE A 128 7.79 -9.70 19.86
CA ILE A 128 6.83 -9.94 20.93
C ILE A 128 6.16 -8.61 21.30
N VAL A 129 4.84 -8.55 21.13
CA VAL A 129 4.04 -7.32 21.36
C VAL A 129 3.31 -7.31 22.69
N SER A 130 3.31 -8.43 23.41
CA SER A 130 2.66 -8.52 24.72
C SER A 130 3.26 -9.60 25.60
N ALA A 131 3.25 -9.36 26.91
CA ALA A 131 3.87 -10.25 27.90
C ALA A 131 3.17 -11.61 28.02
N ASP A 132 1.91 -11.70 27.58
CA ASP A 132 1.18 -12.96 27.46
C ASP A 132 1.58 -13.75 26.20
N GLY A 133 2.45 -13.25 25.32
CA GLY A 133 3.13 -14.03 24.28
C GLY A 133 2.58 -13.93 22.87
N TYR A 134 1.88 -12.83 22.54
CA TYR A 134 1.57 -12.54 21.13
C TYR A 134 2.82 -12.01 20.42
N VAL A 135 3.05 -12.54 19.23
CA VAL A 135 4.16 -12.19 18.33
C VAL A 135 3.58 -11.75 17.01
N MET A 136 4.07 -10.62 16.49
CA MET A 136 3.74 -10.12 15.16
C MET A 136 4.83 -10.46 14.17
N THR A 137 4.43 -10.76 12.94
CA THR A 137 5.30 -11.02 11.79
C THR A 137 4.53 -10.74 10.50
N ASN A 138 5.13 -11.03 9.34
CA ASN A 138 4.44 -10.95 8.06
C ASN A 138 3.59 -12.19 7.76
N ALA A 139 2.55 -12.01 6.93
CA ALA A 139 1.75 -13.12 6.41
C ALA A 139 2.63 -14.11 5.65
N HIS A 140 3.41 -13.62 4.69
CA HIS A 140 4.27 -14.46 3.85
C HIS A 140 5.36 -15.25 4.61
N VAL A 141 5.67 -14.87 5.86
CA VAL A 141 6.63 -15.62 6.71
C VAL A 141 5.99 -16.90 7.26
N VAL A 142 4.67 -16.90 7.47
CA VAL A 142 3.91 -18.01 8.08
C VAL A 142 2.99 -18.74 7.09
N ASP A 143 2.95 -18.29 5.83
CA ASP A 143 2.15 -18.90 4.77
C ASP A 143 2.49 -20.39 4.57
N ASP A 144 1.45 -21.20 4.34
CA ASP A 144 1.52 -22.65 4.07
C ASP A 144 2.37 -23.46 5.06
N ALA A 145 2.50 -22.98 6.30
CA ALA A 145 3.20 -23.64 7.40
C ALA A 145 2.30 -24.63 8.13
N ASP A 146 2.74 -25.89 8.27
CA ASP A 146 2.07 -26.87 9.12
C ASP A 146 2.41 -26.65 10.60
N THR A 147 3.67 -26.31 10.87
CA THR A 147 4.14 -25.93 12.20
C THR A 147 4.97 -24.65 12.13
N ILE A 148 4.74 -23.77 13.11
CA ILE A 148 5.48 -22.52 13.31
C ILE A 148 6.28 -22.65 14.61
N TYR A 149 7.59 -22.45 14.53
CA TYR A 149 8.49 -22.34 15.67
C TYR A 149 8.94 -20.89 15.84
N VAL A 150 8.96 -20.43 17.08
CA VAL A 150 9.44 -19.10 17.47
C VAL A 150 10.61 -19.29 18.42
N THR A 151 11.77 -18.74 18.05
CA THR A 151 13.00 -18.85 18.83
C THR A 151 13.45 -17.48 19.30
N LEU A 152 13.59 -17.32 20.62
CA LEU A 152 14.05 -16.10 21.27
C LEU A 152 15.58 -16.00 21.21
N THR A 153 16.12 -14.81 21.43
CA THR A 153 17.58 -14.57 21.50
C THR A 153 18.25 -15.31 22.66
N ASP A 154 17.49 -15.68 23.70
CA ASP A 154 17.94 -16.52 24.81
C ASP A 154 17.95 -18.03 24.47
N LYS A 155 17.70 -18.39 23.21
CA LYS A 155 17.66 -19.74 22.63
C LYS A 155 16.48 -20.60 23.09
N ARG A 156 15.51 -20.05 23.83
CA ARG A 156 14.24 -20.75 24.06
C ARG A 156 13.44 -20.83 22.77
N GLU A 157 13.01 -22.03 22.40
CA GLU A 157 12.18 -22.30 21.23
C GLU A 157 10.78 -22.74 21.66
N PHE A 158 9.76 -22.22 20.99
CA PHE A 158 8.37 -22.49 21.28
C PHE A 158 7.60 -22.84 20.00
N LYS A 159 6.81 -23.91 20.04
CA LYS A 159 5.77 -24.13 19.03
C LYS A 159 4.70 -23.05 19.18
N ALA A 160 4.47 -22.28 18.11
CA ALA A 160 3.52 -21.19 18.10
C ALA A 160 2.19 -21.62 17.50
N LYS A 161 1.10 -21.06 18.02
CA LYS A 161 -0.23 -21.16 17.44
C LYS A 161 -0.47 -19.98 16.52
N LEU A 162 -0.87 -20.23 15.27
CA LEU A 162 -1.36 -19.19 14.39
C LEU A 162 -2.70 -18.66 14.92
N ILE A 163 -2.76 -17.36 15.20
CA ILE A 163 -3.99 -16.69 15.66
C ILE A 163 -4.80 -16.20 14.46
N GLY A 164 -4.10 -15.69 13.45
CA GLY A 164 -4.68 -15.35 12.16
C GLY A 164 -3.67 -14.64 11.25
N VAL A 165 -4.06 -14.50 9.99
CA VAL A 165 -3.28 -13.88 8.92
C VAL A 165 -4.19 -12.93 8.15
N ASP A 166 -3.61 -11.84 7.66
CA ASP A 166 -4.24 -10.96 6.69
C ASP A 166 -3.30 -10.69 5.51
N ASP A 167 -3.45 -11.49 4.45
CA ASP A 167 -2.61 -11.44 3.24
C ASP A 167 -2.62 -10.05 2.59
N ARG A 168 -3.75 -9.34 2.69
CA ARG A 168 -3.92 -8.00 2.10
C ARG A 168 -3.03 -6.95 2.76
N THR A 169 -2.72 -7.11 4.05
CA THR A 169 -1.79 -6.22 4.75
C THR A 169 -0.41 -6.84 4.94
N ASP A 170 -0.25 -8.11 4.61
CA ASP A 170 0.94 -8.91 4.89
C ASP A 170 1.28 -8.94 6.39
N VAL A 171 0.27 -9.03 7.25
CA VAL A 171 0.41 -9.12 8.72
C VAL A 171 -0.11 -10.46 9.23
N ALA A 172 0.66 -11.10 10.11
CA ALA A 172 0.25 -12.28 10.86
C ALA A 172 0.49 -12.12 12.35
N VAL A 173 -0.37 -12.80 13.14
CA VAL A 173 -0.21 -12.89 14.59
C VAL A 173 -0.09 -14.35 14.98
N VAL A 174 0.97 -14.67 15.72
CA VAL A 174 1.17 -15.99 16.32
C VAL A 174 1.26 -15.86 17.84
N LYS A 175 1.01 -16.96 18.54
CA LYS A 175 0.98 -17.01 20.01
C LYS A 175 1.88 -18.11 20.52
N ILE A 176 2.81 -17.76 21.39
CA ILE A 176 3.66 -18.71 22.13
C ILE A 176 3.17 -18.85 23.57
N GLN A 177 3.48 -19.99 24.21
CA GLN A 177 3.20 -20.23 25.63
C GLN A 177 4.50 -20.13 26.42
N ALA A 178 4.74 -18.95 27.01
CA ALA A 178 5.95 -18.65 27.76
C ALA A 178 5.68 -17.55 28.80
N SER A 179 6.56 -17.47 29.80
CA SER A 179 6.56 -16.42 30.82
C SER A 179 7.87 -15.61 30.75
N ASN A 180 7.86 -14.43 31.39
CA ASN A 180 9.00 -13.49 31.42
C ASN A 180 9.48 -13.14 30.01
N LEU A 181 8.53 -12.76 29.16
CA LEU A 181 8.81 -12.37 27.78
C LEU A 181 9.23 -10.89 27.73
N PRO A 182 10.34 -10.56 27.03
CA PRO A 182 10.62 -9.19 26.64
C PRO A 182 9.59 -8.72 25.63
N VAL A 183 9.19 -7.44 25.70
CA VAL A 183 8.13 -6.86 24.87
C VAL A 183 8.62 -5.54 24.29
N VAL A 184 8.29 -5.29 23.02
CA VAL A 184 8.61 -4.03 22.37
C VAL A 184 7.69 -2.89 22.85
N ALA A 185 8.18 -1.65 22.80
CA ALA A 185 7.29 -0.49 22.86
C ALA A 185 6.68 -0.23 21.48
N ILE A 186 5.37 0.06 21.43
CA ILE A 186 4.67 0.41 20.18
C ILE A 186 4.65 1.92 20.04
N GLY A 187 5.10 2.42 18.89
CA GLY A 187 5.11 3.85 18.54
C GLY A 187 3.87 4.29 17.77
N ASP A 188 3.98 5.45 17.12
CA ASP A 188 2.91 6.06 16.30
C ASP A 188 3.46 6.35 14.90
N SER A 189 3.06 5.51 13.93
CA SER A 189 3.50 5.64 12.54
C SER A 189 2.97 6.90 11.85
N ASN A 190 1.90 7.52 12.37
CA ASN A 190 1.41 8.79 11.85
C ASN A 190 2.35 9.95 12.18
N LYS A 191 3.12 9.86 13.27
CA LYS A 191 4.07 10.90 13.71
C LYS A 191 5.46 10.79 13.09
N VAL A 192 5.77 9.67 12.45
CA VAL A 192 7.04 9.45 11.75
C VAL A 192 7.30 10.57 10.74
N ARG A 193 8.56 11.02 10.62
CA ARG A 193 8.98 12.05 9.66
C ARG A 193 9.98 11.50 8.66
N VAL A 194 9.91 12.01 7.43
CA VAL A 194 10.94 11.77 6.42
C VAL A 194 12.27 12.35 6.91
N GLY A 195 13.35 11.58 6.77
CA GLY A 195 14.70 11.90 7.25
C GLY A 195 15.00 11.47 8.68
N GLU A 196 14.04 10.91 9.40
CA GLU A 196 14.28 10.38 10.75
C GLU A 196 15.08 9.06 10.69
N TRP A 197 16.05 8.92 11.59
CA TRP A 197 16.85 7.69 11.76
C TRP A 197 15.98 6.53 12.24
N VAL A 198 16.18 5.38 11.61
CA VAL A 198 15.46 4.15 11.91
C VAL A 198 16.40 2.95 11.83
N VAL A 199 16.02 1.89 12.54
CA VAL A 199 16.76 0.63 12.56
C VAL A 199 15.79 -0.52 12.27
N ALA A 200 16.17 -1.43 11.39
CA ALA A 200 15.54 -2.74 11.29
C ALA A 200 16.33 -3.74 12.12
N ILE A 201 15.62 -4.54 12.90
CA ILE A 201 16.19 -5.66 13.63
C ILE A 201 15.49 -6.93 13.16
N GLY A 202 16.26 -7.97 12.91
CA GLY A 202 15.76 -9.32 12.67
C GLY A 202 16.65 -10.38 13.31
N SER A 203 16.21 -11.63 13.25
CA SER A 203 16.93 -12.81 13.70
C SER A 203 16.85 -13.89 12.62
N PRO A 204 17.54 -13.73 11.48
CA PRO A 204 17.40 -14.60 10.30
C PRO A 204 17.82 -16.06 10.52
N PHE A 205 18.57 -16.38 11.58
CA PHE A 205 19.11 -17.74 11.82
C PHE A 205 19.03 -18.23 13.26
N GLY A 206 18.30 -17.53 14.14
CA GLY A 206 18.15 -17.92 15.55
C GLY A 206 19.44 -17.90 16.39
N LEU A 207 20.50 -17.24 15.89
CA LEU A 207 21.77 -17.06 16.60
C LEU A 207 21.81 -15.71 17.30
N ASP A 208 21.96 -14.64 16.53
CA ASP A 208 22.06 -13.26 16.98
C ASP A 208 21.18 -12.33 16.12
N ASN A 209 20.91 -11.15 16.65
CA ASN A 209 20.19 -10.12 15.93
C ASN A 209 21.03 -9.58 14.78
N THR A 210 20.42 -9.50 13.59
CA THR A 210 20.95 -8.76 12.45
C THR A 210 20.32 -7.38 12.45
N VAL A 211 21.17 -6.36 12.41
CA VAL A 211 20.77 -4.95 12.54
C VAL A 211 21.19 -4.19 11.30
N THR A 212 20.26 -3.44 10.72
CA THR A 212 20.53 -2.52 9.62
C THR A 212 19.92 -1.16 9.94
N ALA A 213 20.67 -0.09 9.69
CA ALA A 213 20.25 1.28 10.00
C ALA A 213 20.11 2.11 8.71
N GLY A 214 19.25 3.13 8.77
CA GLY A 214 18.94 4.01 7.67
C GLY A 214 18.00 5.13 8.13
N ILE A 215 17.30 5.73 7.18
CA ILE A 215 16.31 6.77 7.42
C ILE A 215 14.95 6.41 6.82
N VAL A 216 13.93 7.12 7.26
CA VAL A 216 12.65 7.15 6.55
C VAL A 216 12.81 7.98 5.29
N SER A 217 12.77 7.35 4.13
CA SER A 217 12.94 8.02 2.83
C SER A 217 11.64 8.65 2.32
N SER A 218 10.49 8.06 2.64
CA SER A 218 9.17 8.60 2.26
C SER A 218 8.05 7.97 3.12
N LYS A 219 6.93 8.68 3.24
CA LYS A 219 5.69 8.15 3.82
C LYS A 219 4.69 7.91 2.72
N SER A 220 3.90 6.85 2.86
CA SER A 220 2.68 6.67 2.08
C SER A 220 2.92 6.73 0.58
N ARG A 221 3.97 6.04 0.10
CA ARG A 221 4.17 5.93 -1.35
C ARG A 221 2.97 5.19 -1.93
N ASN A 222 2.20 5.89 -2.74
CA ASN A 222 1.13 5.29 -3.51
C ASN A 222 1.78 4.38 -4.56
N THR A 223 1.85 3.08 -4.29
CA THR A 223 2.37 2.06 -5.21
C THR A 223 1.29 1.55 -6.17
N GLY A 224 0.04 2.03 -6.02
CA GLY A 224 -1.14 1.42 -6.62
C GLY A 224 -1.77 0.31 -5.75
N ASP A 225 -1.17 0.00 -4.60
CA ASP A 225 -1.63 -1.02 -3.66
C ASP A 225 -2.48 -0.43 -2.52
N TYR A 226 -3.17 -1.33 -1.80
CA TYR A 226 -4.12 -0.97 -0.76
C TYR A 226 -3.51 -0.27 0.47
N LEU A 227 -2.22 -0.49 0.76
CA LEU A 227 -1.55 0.01 1.96
C LEU A 227 -0.48 1.09 1.70
N PRO A 228 -0.48 2.20 2.47
CA PRO A 228 0.60 3.17 2.44
C PRO A 228 1.80 2.65 3.23
N PHE A 229 2.82 2.14 2.56
CA PHE A 229 4.06 1.72 3.22
C PHE A 229 4.90 2.91 3.73
N ILE A 230 5.68 2.66 4.77
CA ILE A 230 6.84 3.48 5.13
C ILE A 230 7.98 3.05 4.20
N GLN A 231 8.52 3.98 3.41
CA GLN A 231 9.72 3.72 2.61
C GLN A 231 10.95 4.06 3.42
N THR A 232 11.94 3.17 3.41
CA THR A 232 13.23 3.36 4.06
C THR A 232 14.37 2.85 3.17
N ASP A 233 15.58 3.37 3.41
CA ASP A 233 16.83 2.88 2.83
C ASP A 233 17.56 1.93 3.79
N VAL A 234 16.90 1.47 4.86
CA VAL A 234 17.37 0.35 5.65
C VAL A 234 17.42 -0.90 4.77
N ALA A 235 18.56 -1.60 4.77
CA ALA A 235 18.69 -2.86 4.05
C ALA A 235 17.80 -3.95 4.68
N VAL A 236 16.79 -4.39 3.94
CA VAL A 236 15.92 -5.52 4.33
C VAL A 236 16.33 -6.72 3.48
N ASN A 237 16.87 -7.75 4.13
CA ASN A 237 17.27 -9.02 3.52
C ASN A 237 16.39 -10.16 4.05
N PRO A 238 16.32 -11.30 3.33
CA PRO A 238 15.66 -12.50 3.82
C PRO A 238 16.08 -12.84 5.26
N GLY A 239 15.06 -12.96 6.11
CA GLY A 239 15.21 -13.22 7.54
C GLY A 239 15.19 -11.98 8.46
N ASN A 240 15.20 -10.74 7.95
CA ASN A 240 14.75 -9.55 8.70
C ASN A 240 13.27 -9.20 8.44
N SER A 241 12.68 -9.75 7.37
CA SER A 241 11.23 -9.66 7.10
C SER A 241 10.42 -10.19 8.29
N GLY A 242 9.38 -9.46 8.66
CA GLY A 242 8.54 -9.69 9.85
C GLY A 242 9.11 -9.07 11.14
N GLY A 243 10.39 -8.69 11.15
CA GLY A 243 11.02 -7.98 12.28
C GLY A 243 10.59 -6.50 12.37
N PRO A 244 10.86 -5.84 13.50
CA PRO A 244 10.43 -4.46 13.70
C PRO A 244 11.34 -3.45 12.98
N LEU A 245 10.73 -2.38 12.47
CA LEU A 245 11.38 -1.11 12.16
C LEU A 245 11.18 -0.18 13.35
N ILE A 246 12.27 0.30 13.97
CA ILE A 246 12.23 1.09 15.20
C ILE A 246 12.79 2.49 15.02
N ASN A 247 12.23 3.45 15.75
CA ASN A 247 12.76 4.81 15.87
C ASN A 247 13.86 4.90 16.94
N MET A 248 14.47 6.09 17.07
CA MET A 248 15.52 6.34 18.07
C MET A 248 15.04 6.29 19.53
N GLN A 249 13.73 6.18 19.79
CA GLN A 249 13.17 5.99 21.14
C GLN A 249 13.08 4.50 21.53
N GLY A 250 13.29 3.59 20.57
CA GLY A 250 13.10 2.15 20.74
C GLY A 250 11.64 1.72 20.60
N GLU A 251 10.83 2.53 19.93
CA GLU A 251 9.44 2.24 19.62
C GLU A 251 9.35 1.65 18.21
N VAL A 252 8.55 0.61 18.06
CA VAL A 252 8.24 0.03 16.75
C VAL A 252 7.33 0.99 16.00
N ILE A 253 7.76 1.40 14.81
CA ILE A 253 7.00 2.28 13.90
C ILE A 253 6.53 1.54 12.64
N GLY A 254 7.05 0.34 12.39
CA GLY A 254 6.54 -0.54 11.33
C GLY A 254 7.09 -1.96 11.38
N ILE A 255 6.62 -2.81 10.47
CA ILE A 255 7.05 -4.19 10.27
C ILE A 255 7.78 -4.28 8.93
N ASN A 256 9.05 -4.69 8.94
CA ASN A 256 9.84 -4.84 7.72
C ASN A 256 9.18 -5.91 6.84
N SER A 257 8.73 -5.59 5.62
CA SER A 257 8.06 -6.55 4.75
C SER A 257 8.94 -6.92 3.56
N GLN A 258 9.09 -6.03 2.58
CA GLN A 258 9.73 -6.32 1.30
C GLN A 258 10.57 -5.15 0.77
N ILE A 259 11.46 -5.46 -0.17
CA ILE A 259 12.21 -4.48 -0.97
C ILE A 259 11.55 -4.28 -2.34
N TYR A 260 11.66 -3.08 -2.91
CA TYR A 260 11.37 -2.91 -4.34
C TYR A 260 12.62 -3.30 -5.14
N SER A 261 12.60 -4.44 -5.83
CA SER A 261 13.73 -4.84 -6.68
C SER A 261 13.27 -5.49 -8.00
N ARG A 262 13.88 -5.05 -9.11
CA ARG A 262 13.73 -5.71 -10.43
C ARG A 262 14.71 -6.86 -10.63
N THR A 263 15.74 -6.93 -9.80
CA THR A 263 16.86 -7.89 -9.90
C THR A 263 17.03 -8.76 -8.66
N GLY A 264 16.22 -8.50 -7.61
CA GLY A 264 16.34 -9.13 -6.29
C GLY A 264 17.28 -8.48 -5.31
N GLY A 265 18.22 -7.67 -5.81
CA GLY A 265 19.19 -6.99 -4.97
C GLY A 265 18.58 -5.80 -4.25
N PHE A 266 19.08 -5.51 -3.05
CA PHE A 266 18.79 -4.25 -2.37
C PHE A 266 19.36 -3.07 -3.17
N ILE A 267 18.51 -2.10 -3.50
CA ILE A 267 18.86 -0.91 -4.30
C ILE A 267 18.56 0.40 -3.55
N GLY A 268 18.48 0.38 -2.22
CA GLY A 268 18.14 1.57 -1.42
C GLY A 268 16.64 1.82 -1.25
N ILE A 269 15.78 0.84 -1.55
CA ILE A 269 14.32 0.98 -1.43
C ILE A 269 13.73 -0.24 -0.73
N SER A 270 13.36 -0.05 0.53
CA SER A 270 12.68 -1.02 1.38
C SER A 270 11.34 -0.47 1.86
N PHE A 271 10.41 -1.36 2.17
CA PHE A 271 9.08 -1.02 2.67
C PHE A 271 8.79 -1.68 4.01
N ALA A 272 8.18 -0.91 4.89
CA ALA A 272 7.64 -1.39 6.16
C ALA A 272 6.14 -1.08 6.26
N ILE A 273 5.38 -2.03 6.80
CA ILE A 273 3.96 -1.87 7.12
C ILE A 273 3.86 -0.92 8.32
N PRO A 274 3.10 0.18 8.27
CA PRO A 274 2.95 1.09 9.41
C PRO A 274 2.42 0.39 10.65
N ILE A 275 3.00 0.65 11.83
CA ILE A 275 2.63 -0.08 13.05
C ILE A 275 1.16 0.14 13.46
N ASP A 276 0.60 1.33 13.21
CA ASP A 276 -0.81 1.63 13.55
C ASP A 276 -1.79 0.76 12.73
N GLU A 277 -1.42 0.43 11.50
CA GLU A 277 -2.18 -0.49 10.65
C GLU A 277 -2.04 -1.92 11.16
N ALA A 278 -0.81 -2.34 11.41
CA ALA A 278 -0.53 -3.70 11.84
C ALA A 278 -1.16 -4.01 13.20
N MET A 279 -1.20 -3.06 14.13
CA MET A 279 -1.88 -3.21 15.43
C MET A 279 -3.40 -3.33 15.27
N ARG A 280 -4.03 -2.54 14.38
CA ARG A 280 -5.47 -2.64 14.08
C ARG A 280 -5.83 -4.02 13.50
N VAL A 281 -4.98 -4.53 12.62
CA VAL A 281 -5.10 -5.87 12.06
C VAL A 281 -4.93 -6.92 13.16
N ALA A 282 -3.88 -6.82 13.97
CA ALA A 282 -3.61 -7.75 15.06
C ALA A 282 -4.76 -7.84 16.05
N ASP A 283 -5.37 -6.72 16.43
CA ASP A 283 -6.52 -6.72 17.34
C ASP A 283 -7.73 -7.45 16.76
N GLN A 284 -8.00 -7.30 15.45
CA GLN A 284 -9.08 -8.03 14.77
C GLN A 284 -8.79 -9.53 14.67
N LEU A 285 -7.56 -9.90 14.33
CA LEU A 285 -7.11 -11.30 14.25
C LEU A 285 -7.19 -11.96 15.63
N LYS A 286 -6.79 -11.26 16.70
CA LYS A 286 -6.93 -11.74 18.09
C LYS A 286 -8.39 -11.93 18.50
N ALA A 287 -9.27 -11.00 18.10
CA ALA A 287 -10.67 -11.02 18.53
C ALA A 287 -11.52 -12.03 17.76
N THR A 288 -11.28 -12.20 16.46
CA THR A 288 -12.19 -12.95 15.57
C THR A 288 -11.49 -13.95 14.65
N GLY A 289 -10.16 -13.98 14.62
CA GLY A 289 -9.36 -14.82 13.72
C GLY A 289 -9.29 -14.32 12.27
N LYS A 290 -9.99 -13.22 11.93
CA LYS A 290 -10.03 -12.66 10.57
C LYS A 290 -10.13 -11.14 10.59
N VAL A 291 -9.71 -10.49 9.51
CA VAL A 291 -9.90 -9.04 9.32
C VAL A 291 -11.15 -8.78 8.49
N THR A 292 -12.07 -7.97 9.01
CA THR A 292 -13.29 -7.57 8.31
C THR A 292 -13.18 -6.13 7.84
N ARG A 293 -13.39 -5.91 6.54
CA ARG A 293 -13.27 -4.58 5.93
C ARG A 293 -14.58 -4.04 5.41
N GLY A 294 -14.74 -2.74 5.56
CA GLY A 294 -15.83 -2.00 4.95
C GLY A 294 -15.75 -1.99 3.42
N ARG A 295 -16.91 -2.01 2.76
CA ARG A 295 -17.06 -1.68 1.35
C ARG A 295 -18.28 -0.81 1.10
N ILE A 296 -18.20 -0.01 0.03
CA ILE A 296 -19.35 0.76 -0.49
C ILE A 296 -19.81 0.30 -1.88
N ALA A 297 -19.10 -0.67 -2.48
CA ALA A 297 -19.44 -1.32 -3.76
C ALA A 297 -19.45 -0.37 -4.98
N VAL A 298 -18.34 0.35 -5.16
CA VAL A 298 -18.10 1.19 -6.35
C VAL A 298 -16.79 0.78 -7.01
N ALA A 299 -16.73 0.88 -8.34
CA ALA A 299 -15.47 0.96 -9.05
C ALA A 299 -15.07 2.43 -9.17
N ILE A 300 -13.78 2.71 -9.02
CA ILE A 300 -13.27 4.09 -9.02
C ILE A 300 -12.19 4.31 -10.09
N GLY A 301 -11.94 5.58 -10.40
CA GLY A 301 -10.87 6.05 -11.26
C GLY A 301 -10.30 7.38 -10.80
N GLU A 302 -9.21 7.79 -11.42
CA GLU A 302 -8.53 9.06 -11.15
C GLU A 302 -9.28 10.25 -11.78
N VAL A 303 -9.12 11.43 -11.16
CA VAL A 303 -9.63 12.70 -11.67
C VAL A 303 -8.47 13.49 -12.28
N THR A 304 -8.51 13.71 -13.59
CA THR A 304 -7.50 14.53 -14.27
C THR A 304 -7.87 16.01 -14.23
N LYS A 305 -6.88 16.89 -14.43
CA LYS A 305 -7.10 18.34 -14.50
C LYS A 305 -8.10 18.75 -15.59
N ASP A 306 -7.98 18.18 -16.78
CA ASP A 306 -8.92 18.48 -17.88
C ASP A 306 -10.36 18.06 -17.53
N VAL A 307 -10.55 16.95 -16.80
CA VAL A 307 -11.86 16.52 -16.32
C VAL A 307 -12.39 17.51 -15.28
N ALA A 308 -11.58 17.85 -14.28
CA ALA A 308 -11.97 18.78 -13.21
C ALA A 308 -12.37 20.16 -13.77
N ASP A 309 -11.53 20.73 -14.64
CA ASP A 309 -11.75 22.04 -15.26
C ASP A 309 -13.06 22.04 -16.10
N SER A 310 -13.37 20.93 -16.79
CA SER A 310 -14.57 20.85 -17.63
C SER A 310 -15.89 20.73 -16.86
N ILE A 311 -15.89 20.19 -15.65
CA ILE A 311 -17.09 19.97 -14.83
C ILE A 311 -17.19 20.98 -13.68
N GLY A 312 -16.39 22.05 -13.75
CA GLY A 312 -16.33 23.11 -12.76
C GLY A 312 -15.81 22.68 -11.40
N LEU A 313 -15.10 21.56 -11.29
CA LEU A 313 -14.53 21.11 -10.03
C LEU A 313 -13.31 22.02 -9.70
N PRO A 314 -13.25 22.65 -8.51
CA PRO A 314 -12.21 23.64 -8.20
C PRO A 314 -10.77 23.09 -8.23
N LYS A 315 -10.61 21.79 -7.96
CA LYS A 315 -9.31 21.10 -7.88
C LYS A 315 -9.45 19.70 -8.47
N ALA A 316 -8.39 19.20 -9.11
CA ALA A 316 -8.32 17.83 -9.60
C ALA A 316 -8.01 16.87 -8.43
N GLU A 317 -9.02 16.63 -7.60
CA GLU A 317 -8.95 15.77 -6.41
C GLU A 317 -10.19 14.86 -6.34
N GLY A 318 -10.10 13.81 -5.52
CA GLY A 318 -11.20 12.87 -5.29
C GLY A 318 -11.10 11.57 -6.08
N ALA A 319 -12.11 10.72 -5.88
CA ALA A 319 -12.26 9.44 -6.57
C ALA A 319 -13.45 9.50 -7.53
N LEU A 320 -13.20 9.39 -8.83
CA LEU A 320 -14.26 9.28 -9.84
C LEU A 320 -14.98 7.94 -9.68
N VAL A 321 -16.30 7.95 -9.56
CA VAL A 321 -17.12 6.74 -9.54
C VAL A 321 -17.35 6.27 -10.97
N SER A 322 -16.68 5.17 -11.34
CA SER A 322 -16.78 4.56 -12.67
C SER A 322 -18.01 3.67 -12.80
N SER A 323 -18.33 2.90 -11.76
CA SER A 323 -19.54 2.08 -11.72
C SER A 323 -19.99 1.86 -10.28
N VAL A 324 -21.27 1.52 -10.13
CA VAL A 324 -21.89 1.26 -8.83
C VAL A 324 -22.57 -0.11 -8.93
N GLU A 325 -22.30 -0.98 -7.96
CA GLU A 325 -22.92 -2.31 -7.89
C GLU A 325 -24.43 -2.15 -7.61
N PRO A 326 -25.32 -2.68 -8.47
CA PRO A 326 -26.76 -2.57 -8.26
C PRO A 326 -27.21 -3.20 -6.94
N GLY A 327 -28.01 -2.48 -6.15
CA GLY A 327 -28.45 -2.91 -4.82
C GLY A 327 -27.37 -2.85 -3.73
N GLY A 328 -26.15 -2.45 -4.09
CA GLY A 328 -25.03 -2.26 -3.16
C GLY A 328 -25.21 -1.01 -2.27
N PRO A 329 -24.30 -0.79 -1.31
CA PRO A 329 -24.38 0.35 -0.39
C PRO A 329 -24.39 1.71 -1.07
N ALA A 330 -23.53 1.92 -2.07
CA ALA A 330 -23.46 3.17 -2.82
C ALA A 330 -24.72 3.43 -3.66
N ASP A 331 -25.28 2.38 -4.28
CA ASP A 331 -26.54 2.49 -5.04
C ASP A 331 -27.70 2.90 -4.11
N LYS A 332 -27.81 2.25 -2.95
CA LYS A 332 -28.80 2.59 -1.91
C LYS A 332 -28.62 4.00 -1.34
N ALA A 333 -27.39 4.49 -1.27
CA ALA A 333 -27.07 5.86 -0.86
C ALA A 333 -27.32 6.89 -1.97
N GLY A 334 -27.64 6.45 -3.19
CA GLY A 334 -27.89 7.31 -4.34
C GLY A 334 -26.62 7.87 -4.99
N ILE A 335 -25.46 7.26 -4.74
CA ILE A 335 -24.20 7.51 -5.48
C ILE A 335 -24.38 6.99 -6.90
N GLN A 336 -23.87 7.73 -7.88
CA GLN A 336 -24.08 7.45 -9.30
C GLN A 336 -22.75 7.42 -10.05
N PRO A 337 -22.65 6.65 -11.16
CA PRO A 337 -21.53 6.77 -12.07
C PRO A 337 -21.36 8.21 -12.57
N GLY A 338 -20.13 8.70 -12.58
CA GLY A 338 -19.79 10.09 -12.90
C GLY A 338 -19.80 11.08 -11.73
N ASP A 339 -20.14 10.62 -10.52
CA ASP A 339 -19.84 11.35 -9.28
C ASP A 339 -18.33 11.38 -9.02
N ILE A 340 -17.84 12.44 -8.38
CA ILE A 340 -16.50 12.46 -7.80
C ILE A 340 -16.62 12.51 -6.29
N ILE A 341 -16.15 11.49 -5.59
CA ILE A 341 -16.14 11.46 -4.13
C ILE A 341 -15.00 12.36 -3.63
N LEU A 342 -15.35 13.44 -2.94
CA LEU A 342 -14.42 14.44 -2.41
C LEU A 342 -14.09 14.22 -0.94
N LYS A 343 -15.04 13.69 -0.17
CA LYS A 343 -14.83 13.40 1.26
C LYS A 343 -15.51 12.11 1.67
N PHE A 344 -14.89 11.42 2.61
CA PHE A 344 -15.46 10.28 3.31
C PHE A 344 -15.36 10.51 4.82
N ASN A 345 -16.52 10.55 5.48
CA ASN A 345 -16.65 10.81 6.92
C ASN A 345 -15.88 12.06 7.38
N GLY A 346 -15.99 13.15 6.61
CA GLY A 346 -15.32 14.42 6.88
C GLY A 346 -13.83 14.49 6.49
N ARG A 347 -13.19 13.36 6.13
CA ARG A 347 -11.80 13.32 5.65
C ARG A 347 -11.77 13.56 4.14
N SER A 348 -10.85 14.40 3.67
CA SER A 348 -10.64 14.64 2.24
C SER A 348 -10.14 13.39 1.53
N VAL A 349 -10.67 13.15 0.35
CA VAL A 349 -10.18 12.16 -0.61
C VAL A 349 -9.38 12.93 -1.63
N ASP A 350 -8.06 12.89 -1.54
CA ASP A 350 -7.20 13.70 -2.40
C ASP A 350 -6.92 12.95 -3.72
N THR A 351 -6.79 11.62 -3.66
CA THR A 351 -6.57 10.72 -4.80
C THR A 351 -7.55 9.56 -4.80
N ALA A 352 -7.72 8.87 -5.94
CA ALA A 352 -8.61 7.71 -5.99
C ALA A 352 -8.19 6.59 -5.02
N SER A 353 -6.89 6.41 -4.79
CA SER A 353 -6.33 5.40 -3.88
C SER A 353 -6.68 5.60 -2.40
N ASP A 354 -7.12 6.80 -2.01
CA ASP A 354 -7.45 7.10 -0.62
C ASP A 354 -8.77 6.46 -0.18
N LEU A 355 -9.75 6.44 -1.09
CA LEU A 355 -11.11 6.03 -0.76
C LEU A 355 -11.21 4.55 -0.31
N PRO A 356 -10.61 3.56 -1.01
CA PRO A 356 -10.67 2.16 -0.57
C PRO A 356 -10.14 1.95 0.84
N ARG A 357 -9.07 2.66 1.23
CA ARG A 357 -8.49 2.62 2.57
C ARG A 357 -9.44 3.19 3.60
N MET A 358 -9.91 4.43 3.39
CA MET A 358 -10.84 5.09 4.31
C MET A 358 -12.13 4.29 4.54
N VAL A 359 -12.65 3.68 3.47
CA VAL A 359 -13.84 2.80 3.54
C VAL A 359 -13.50 1.50 4.26
N GLY A 360 -12.37 0.86 3.94
CA GLY A 360 -11.95 -0.41 4.53
C GLY A 360 -11.65 -0.32 6.03
N ASP A 361 -11.13 0.83 6.48
CA ASP A 361 -10.88 1.15 7.89
C ASP A 361 -12.16 1.39 8.70
N THR A 362 -13.29 1.54 8.01
CA THR A 362 -14.58 1.77 8.67
C THR A 362 -15.28 0.45 8.92
N LYS A 363 -15.63 0.21 10.19
CA LYS A 363 -16.31 -1.01 10.63
C LYS A 363 -17.60 -1.24 9.81
N PRO A 364 -17.83 -2.45 9.27
CA PRO A 364 -19.11 -2.79 8.64
C PRO A 364 -20.31 -2.51 9.56
N GLY A 365 -21.42 -2.06 8.97
CA GLY A 365 -22.62 -1.61 9.67
C GLY A 365 -22.59 -0.15 10.12
N THR A 366 -21.43 0.51 10.09
CA THR A 366 -21.31 1.93 10.44
C THR A 366 -22.01 2.82 9.41
N LYS A 367 -22.73 3.83 9.89
CA LYS A 367 -23.23 4.92 9.03
C LYS A 367 -22.13 5.97 8.85
N ALA A 368 -21.85 6.34 7.61
CA ALA A 368 -20.88 7.36 7.24
C ALA A 368 -21.52 8.38 6.30
N THR A 369 -20.86 9.53 6.12
CA THR A 369 -21.27 10.54 5.14
C THR A 369 -20.24 10.59 4.01
N VAL A 370 -20.71 10.57 2.76
CA VAL A 370 -19.89 10.72 1.56
C VAL A 370 -20.25 12.03 0.89
N SER A 371 -19.27 12.93 0.74
CA SER A 371 -19.45 14.16 -0.03
C SER A 371 -19.05 13.91 -1.48
N VAL A 372 -19.97 14.11 -2.42
CA VAL A 372 -19.76 13.93 -3.86
C VAL A 372 -19.89 15.24 -4.63
N TRP A 373 -19.10 15.43 -5.67
CA TRP A 373 -19.33 16.43 -6.71
C TRP A 373 -20.22 15.85 -7.79
N ARG A 374 -21.36 16.49 -8.03
CA ARG A 374 -22.32 16.11 -9.07
C ARG A 374 -22.93 17.35 -9.70
N LYS A 375 -22.70 17.52 -11.01
CA LYS A 375 -23.29 18.59 -11.84
C LYS A 375 -22.98 19.99 -11.27
N GLY A 376 -21.70 20.28 -11.09
CA GLY A 376 -21.24 21.58 -10.58
C GLY A 376 -21.50 21.85 -9.09
N GLN A 377 -21.96 20.86 -8.31
CA GLN A 377 -22.32 21.06 -6.90
C GLN A 377 -21.84 19.91 -6.00
N ALA A 378 -21.43 20.25 -4.78
CA ALA A 378 -21.17 19.29 -3.73
C ALA A 378 -22.48 18.80 -3.08
N ARG A 379 -22.56 17.51 -2.77
CA ARG A 379 -23.71 16.86 -2.13
C ARG A 379 -23.24 15.88 -1.06
N ASP A 380 -23.87 15.90 0.10
CA ASP A 380 -23.59 14.93 1.16
C ASP A 380 -24.62 13.80 1.12
N LEU A 381 -24.14 12.56 1.05
CA LEU A 381 -24.95 11.36 0.97
C LEU A 381 -24.66 10.45 2.17
N PRO A 382 -25.67 10.08 2.98
CA PRO A 382 -25.48 9.09 4.03
C PRO A 382 -25.34 7.70 3.39
N ILE A 383 -24.34 6.94 3.84
CA ILE A 383 -24.08 5.57 3.40
C ILE A 383 -23.93 4.65 4.60
N THR A 384 -24.35 3.39 4.45
CA THR A 384 -24.07 2.34 5.45
C THR A 384 -23.00 1.43 4.89
N ILE A 385 -21.89 1.27 5.60
CA ILE A 385 -20.77 0.46 5.14
C ILE A 385 -21.13 -1.02 5.23
N ALA A 386 -20.96 -1.77 4.14
CA ALA A 386 -21.16 -3.22 4.14
C ALA A 386 -19.84 -3.95 4.40
N GLU A 387 -19.92 -5.23 4.75
CA GLU A 387 -18.74 -6.10 4.82
C GLU A 387 -18.27 -6.48 3.41
N THR A 388 -16.96 -6.55 3.23
CA THR A 388 -16.34 -7.04 2.00
C THR A 388 -16.49 -8.56 1.93
N PRO A 389 -17.16 -9.12 0.90
CA PRO A 389 -17.18 -10.57 0.68
C PRO A 389 -15.74 -11.09 0.45
N ALA A 390 -15.45 -12.31 0.88
CA ALA A 390 -14.22 -12.99 0.46
C ALA A 390 -14.17 -13.06 -1.07
N GLU A 391 -12.99 -12.81 -1.66
CA GLU A 391 -12.85 -12.54 -3.09
C GLU A 391 -13.47 -13.63 -3.99
N SER A 392 -14.29 -13.18 -4.93
CA SER A 392 -14.73 -13.94 -6.10
C SER A 392 -14.29 -13.14 -7.33
N THR A 393 -13.31 -13.66 -8.06
CA THR A 393 -12.74 -13.03 -9.25
C THR A 393 -13.60 -13.34 -10.47
N ALA A 394 -14.29 -12.34 -11.02
CA ALA A 394 -14.93 -12.43 -12.33
C ALA A 394 -14.29 -11.41 -13.29
N LYS A 395 -13.57 -11.89 -14.30
CA LYS A 395 -13.05 -11.10 -15.42
C LYS A 395 -14.08 -11.07 -16.55
N ALA A 396 -14.35 -9.88 -17.10
CA ALA A 396 -15.22 -9.69 -18.26
C ALA A 396 -14.40 -9.70 -19.57
N GLU A 397 -14.82 -10.51 -20.54
CA GLU A 397 -14.25 -10.58 -21.90
C GLU A 397 -15.00 -9.65 -22.88
N GLN A 398 -14.27 -8.95 -23.75
CA GLN A 398 -14.83 -8.11 -24.82
C GLN A 398 -14.70 -8.79 -26.20
N ARG A 399 -15.81 -8.84 -26.96
CA ARG A 399 -15.86 -9.28 -28.37
C ARG A 399 -16.04 -8.09 -29.33
N LYS A 400 -15.35 -8.12 -30.48
CA LYS A 400 -15.34 -7.09 -31.55
C LYS A 400 -16.27 -7.47 -32.73
N ASN A 401 -16.88 -6.47 -33.38
CA ASN A 401 -17.58 -6.60 -34.68
C ASN A 401 -17.26 -5.44 -35.67
N ALA A 402 -17.53 -5.69 -36.95
CA ALA A 402 -16.97 -5.11 -38.20
C ALA A 402 -17.56 -3.74 -38.70
N PRO A 403 -16.95 -3.06 -39.71
CA PRO A 403 -17.24 -1.66 -40.07
C PRO A 403 -18.23 -1.43 -41.24
N GLN A 404 -18.97 -0.31 -41.20
CA GLN A 404 -19.71 0.30 -42.34
C GLN A 404 -19.62 1.85 -42.31
N LYS A 405 -19.81 2.48 -43.47
CA LYS A 405 -19.40 3.84 -43.89
C LYS A 405 -20.06 5.03 -43.12
N PRO A 406 -19.40 6.22 -43.06
CA PRO A 406 -19.80 7.32 -42.17
C PRO A 406 -20.81 8.31 -42.79
N ARG A 407 -21.66 8.90 -41.93
CA ARG A 407 -22.31 10.21 -42.10
C ARG A 407 -21.68 11.22 -41.12
N GLN A 408 -21.65 12.49 -41.52
CA GLN A 408 -20.84 13.60 -40.99
C GLN A 408 -20.65 13.63 -39.46
N ALA A 409 -19.39 13.80 -39.05
CA ALA A 409 -18.93 13.95 -37.68
C ALA A 409 -19.11 15.40 -37.18
N ASN A 410 -19.43 15.57 -35.89
CA ASN A 410 -19.53 16.88 -35.24
C ASN A 410 -18.14 17.47 -34.87
N SER A 411 -18.14 18.61 -34.17
CA SER A 411 -16.91 19.30 -33.69
C SER A 411 -16.00 18.43 -32.83
N LEU A 412 -16.53 17.41 -32.15
CA LEU A 412 -15.77 16.44 -31.37
C LEU A 412 -15.23 15.28 -32.20
N GLY A 413 -15.76 15.05 -33.41
CA GLY A 413 -15.42 13.89 -34.22
C GLY A 413 -16.27 12.66 -33.93
N LEU A 414 -17.50 12.86 -33.46
CA LEU A 414 -18.44 11.79 -33.12
C LEU A 414 -19.64 11.77 -34.05
N THR A 415 -20.06 10.56 -34.40
CA THR A 415 -21.36 10.25 -34.99
C THR A 415 -22.14 9.40 -34.01
N VAL A 416 -23.37 9.79 -33.67
CA VAL A 416 -24.18 9.11 -32.65
C VAL A 416 -25.60 8.80 -33.12
N SER A 417 -26.23 7.81 -32.50
CA SER A 417 -27.65 7.47 -32.65
C SER A 417 -28.36 7.34 -31.31
N ASP A 418 -29.68 7.47 -31.33
CA ASP A 418 -30.53 7.24 -30.16
C ASP A 418 -30.53 5.77 -29.78
N LEU A 419 -30.58 5.50 -28.47
CA LEU A 419 -30.83 4.16 -27.95
C LEU A 419 -32.34 3.85 -27.97
N THR A 420 -32.73 2.65 -28.38
CA THR A 420 -34.13 2.22 -28.29
C THR A 420 -34.55 2.02 -26.82
N ALA A 421 -35.86 2.00 -26.57
CA ALA A 421 -36.39 1.73 -25.23
C ALA A 421 -35.93 0.36 -24.68
N GLU A 422 -35.83 -0.66 -25.54
CA GLU A 422 -35.32 -1.98 -25.18
C GLU A 422 -33.84 -1.94 -24.83
N GLN A 423 -33.02 -1.21 -25.59
CA GLN A 423 -31.59 -1.03 -25.31
C GLN A 423 -31.39 -0.31 -23.98
N MET A 424 -32.13 0.79 -23.75
CA MET A 424 -32.10 1.54 -22.49
C MET A 424 -32.48 0.67 -21.29
N LYS A 425 -33.54 -0.15 -21.43
CA LYS A 425 -33.98 -1.08 -20.38
C LYS A 425 -32.95 -2.18 -20.13
N THR A 426 -32.38 -2.78 -21.17
CA THR A 426 -31.38 -3.85 -21.09
C THR A 426 -30.11 -3.34 -20.41
N LEU A 427 -29.66 -2.15 -20.81
CA LEU A 427 -28.48 -1.51 -20.26
C LEU A 427 -28.76 -0.82 -18.91
N LYS A 428 -30.01 -0.74 -18.47
CA LYS A 428 -30.43 -0.04 -17.25
C LYS A 428 -30.00 1.43 -17.25
N LEU A 429 -30.10 2.09 -18.41
CA LEU A 429 -29.77 3.50 -18.59
C LEU A 429 -31.02 4.37 -18.54
N LYS A 430 -30.87 5.58 -18.00
CA LYS A 430 -31.93 6.61 -17.98
C LYS A 430 -31.85 7.54 -19.18
N ASN A 431 -30.67 7.70 -19.75
CA ASN A 431 -30.36 8.59 -20.87
C ASN A 431 -29.08 8.10 -21.56
N GLY A 432 -28.89 8.54 -22.81
CA GLY A 432 -27.63 8.38 -23.53
C GLY A 432 -27.82 8.20 -25.02
N VAL A 433 -26.74 8.38 -25.76
CA VAL A 433 -26.66 8.13 -27.21
C VAL A 433 -25.50 7.20 -27.51
N GLN A 434 -25.68 6.27 -28.44
CA GLN A 434 -24.63 5.34 -28.83
C GLN A 434 -23.69 5.99 -29.85
N ILE A 435 -22.39 5.78 -29.71
CA ILE A 435 -21.39 6.19 -30.69
C ILE A 435 -21.34 5.17 -31.83
N ASP A 436 -21.71 5.60 -33.04
CA ASP A 436 -21.66 4.78 -34.26
C ASP A 436 -20.36 4.97 -35.05
N GLY A 437 -19.74 6.14 -34.91
CA GLY A 437 -18.52 6.52 -35.60
C GLY A 437 -17.66 7.45 -34.76
N VAL A 438 -16.35 7.26 -34.86
CA VAL A 438 -15.35 8.09 -34.17
C VAL A 438 -14.28 8.49 -35.17
N ASP A 439 -13.95 9.78 -35.19
CA ASP A 439 -12.85 10.36 -35.93
C ASP A 439 -12.12 11.42 -35.10
N GLY A 440 -11.05 12.00 -35.66
CA GLY A 440 -10.52 13.29 -35.21
C GLY A 440 -10.19 13.37 -33.71
N PRO A 441 -10.62 14.44 -33.00
CA PRO A 441 -10.31 14.60 -31.59
C PRO A 441 -10.84 13.48 -30.70
N ALA A 442 -12.06 13.00 -30.92
CA ALA A 442 -12.65 11.92 -30.15
C ALA A 442 -11.86 10.61 -30.30
N ALA A 443 -11.39 10.29 -31.51
CA ALA A 443 -10.56 9.11 -31.75
C ALA A 443 -9.23 9.21 -31.00
N ARG A 444 -8.58 10.39 -31.04
CA ARG A 444 -7.33 10.65 -30.32
C ARG A 444 -7.50 10.60 -28.80
N ALA A 445 -8.65 11.01 -28.30
CA ALA A 445 -9.00 10.94 -26.89
C ALA A 445 -9.38 9.52 -26.43
N GLY A 446 -9.44 8.54 -27.34
CA GLY A 446 -9.68 7.14 -27.01
C GLY A 446 -11.16 6.75 -26.93
N LEU A 447 -12.08 7.57 -27.44
CA LEU A 447 -13.48 7.18 -27.65
C LEU A 447 -13.58 6.12 -28.74
N GLN A 448 -14.55 5.23 -28.59
CA GLN A 448 -14.71 4.07 -29.45
C GLN A 448 -16.15 3.91 -29.91
N ARG A 449 -16.33 3.29 -31.08
CA ARG A 449 -17.65 2.84 -31.54
C ARG A 449 -18.23 1.86 -30.49
N GLY A 450 -19.51 2.04 -30.17
CA GLY A 450 -20.21 1.27 -29.15
C GLY A 450 -20.14 1.88 -27.74
N ASP A 451 -19.30 2.88 -27.51
CA ASP A 451 -19.41 3.69 -26.29
C ASP A 451 -20.78 4.41 -26.27
N ILE A 452 -21.32 4.62 -25.09
CA ILE A 452 -22.58 5.37 -24.91
C ILE A 452 -22.25 6.69 -24.23
N VAL A 453 -22.54 7.80 -24.90
CA VAL A 453 -22.39 9.14 -24.33
C VAL A 453 -23.57 9.41 -23.40
N LEU A 454 -23.27 9.61 -22.12
CA LEU A 454 -24.24 9.93 -21.08
C LEU A 454 -24.29 11.43 -20.81
N ARG A 455 -23.15 12.11 -20.86
CA ARG A 455 -23.01 13.54 -20.52
C ARG A 455 -21.94 14.22 -21.35
N VAL A 456 -22.13 15.50 -21.66
CA VAL A 456 -21.10 16.38 -22.22
C VAL A 456 -20.98 17.60 -21.30
N GLY A 457 -19.82 17.76 -20.65
CA GLY A 457 -19.66 18.68 -19.53
C GLY A 457 -20.63 18.33 -18.40
N ASP A 458 -21.47 19.28 -18.00
CA ASP A 458 -22.53 19.07 -17.01
C ASP A 458 -23.92 18.74 -17.61
N THR A 459 -24.03 18.68 -18.94
CA THR A 459 -25.31 18.48 -19.63
C THR A 459 -25.57 17.01 -19.94
N ASP A 460 -26.60 16.43 -19.31
CA ASP A 460 -27.07 15.07 -19.61
C ASP A 460 -27.53 14.99 -21.06
N ILE A 461 -27.08 13.96 -21.77
CA ILE A 461 -27.46 13.71 -23.16
C ILE A 461 -28.58 12.68 -23.18
N THR A 462 -29.75 13.08 -23.66
CA THR A 462 -30.96 12.25 -23.70
C THR A 462 -31.29 11.73 -25.10
N ASN A 463 -30.81 12.41 -26.14
CA ASN A 463 -31.00 12.03 -27.53
C ASN A 463 -29.96 12.70 -28.45
N ALA A 464 -29.86 12.21 -29.68
CA ALA A 464 -28.89 12.61 -30.69
C ALA A 464 -29.08 14.07 -31.14
N LYS A 465 -30.32 14.58 -31.13
CA LYS A 465 -30.60 15.98 -31.44
C LYS A 465 -30.00 16.91 -30.38
N GLN A 466 -30.28 16.63 -29.11
CA GLN A 466 -29.71 17.39 -27.99
C GLN A 466 -28.17 17.31 -28.00
N PHE A 467 -27.60 16.14 -28.31
CA PHE A 467 -26.16 15.99 -28.45
C PHE A 467 -25.58 16.92 -29.53
N ALA A 468 -26.22 17.01 -30.70
CA ALA A 468 -25.78 17.92 -31.77
C ALA A 468 -25.84 19.39 -31.32
N GLU A 469 -26.91 19.80 -30.62
CA GLU A 469 -27.08 21.15 -30.10
C GLU A 469 -25.99 21.50 -29.06
N VAL A 470 -25.73 20.61 -28.11
CA VAL A 470 -24.70 20.81 -27.08
C VAL A 470 -23.31 20.89 -27.69
N THR A 471 -22.98 20.00 -28.64
CA THR A 471 -21.65 19.96 -29.26
C THR A 471 -21.37 21.13 -30.21
N ALA A 472 -22.41 21.77 -30.75
CA ALA A 472 -22.28 22.98 -31.56
C ALA A 472 -21.88 24.22 -30.76
N GLN A 473 -22.13 24.22 -29.44
CA GLN A 473 -21.88 25.37 -28.54
C GLN A 473 -20.56 25.26 -27.76
N LEU A 474 -19.76 24.22 -28.03
CA LEU A 474 -18.50 23.99 -27.31
C LEU A 474 -17.43 25.01 -27.69
N ASP A 475 -16.68 25.47 -26.70
CA ASP A 475 -15.50 26.30 -26.88
C ASP A 475 -14.36 25.45 -27.48
N PRO A 476 -13.87 25.76 -28.70
CA PRO A 476 -12.82 24.99 -29.35
C PRO A 476 -11.45 25.10 -28.66
N GLN A 477 -11.26 26.04 -27.73
CA GLN A 477 -10.02 26.21 -26.98
C GLN A 477 -9.98 25.41 -25.68
N LYS A 478 -11.12 24.87 -25.22
CA LYS A 478 -11.21 24.15 -23.94
C LYS A 478 -11.53 22.68 -24.17
N ALA A 479 -10.91 21.82 -23.36
CA ALA A 479 -11.33 20.43 -23.29
C ALA A 479 -12.72 20.35 -22.67
N VAL A 480 -13.57 19.48 -23.20
CA VAL A 480 -14.85 19.10 -22.60
C VAL A 480 -14.78 17.64 -22.15
N ALA A 481 -15.18 17.38 -20.92
CA ALA A 481 -15.31 16.05 -20.37
C ALA A 481 -16.58 15.41 -20.93
N VAL A 482 -16.41 14.32 -21.68
CA VAL A 482 -17.52 13.50 -22.18
C VAL A 482 -17.64 12.29 -21.26
N LEU A 483 -18.73 12.18 -20.51
CA LEU A 483 -19.01 11.01 -19.69
C LEU A 483 -19.54 9.90 -20.60
N VAL A 484 -18.78 8.82 -20.74
CA VAL A 484 -19.15 7.68 -21.57
C VAL A 484 -19.22 6.40 -20.77
N ARG A 485 -20.13 5.51 -21.17
CA ARG A 485 -20.18 4.13 -20.70
C ARG A 485 -19.60 3.19 -21.76
N ARG A 486 -18.65 2.36 -21.35
CA ARG A 486 -18.03 1.28 -22.13
C ARG A 486 -18.20 -0.03 -21.37
N GLY A 487 -19.06 -0.92 -21.89
CA GLY A 487 -19.50 -2.09 -21.11
C GLY A 487 -20.25 -1.64 -19.86
N ASP A 488 -19.84 -2.08 -18.67
CA ASP A 488 -20.42 -1.66 -17.40
C ASP A 488 -19.68 -0.50 -16.71
N ASN A 489 -18.56 -0.06 -17.29
CA ASN A 489 -17.76 1.02 -16.73
C ASN A 489 -18.12 2.35 -17.36
N THR A 490 -18.24 3.37 -16.54
CA THR A 490 -18.37 4.76 -16.94
C THR A 490 -17.05 5.48 -16.71
N GLN A 491 -16.68 6.39 -17.58
CA GLN A 491 -15.47 7.20 -17.45
C GLN A 491 -15.68 8.57 -18.10
N PHE A 492 -14.96 9.58 -17.60
CA PHE A 492 -14.84 10.83 -18.31
C PHE A 492 -13.70 10.76 -19.30
N VAL A 493 -13.97 11.15 -20.54
CA VAL A 493 -12.98 11.32 -21.58
C VAL A 493 -12.88 12.80 -21.93
N PRO A 494 -11.77 13.49 -21.60
CA PRO A 494 -11.58 14.88 -22.01
C PRO A 494 -11.31 14.94 -23.51
N VAL A 495 -12.13 15.69 -24.24
CA VAL A 495 -12.00 15.89 -25.69
C VAL A 495 -11.88 17.38 -25.99
N ARG A 496 -10.83 17.79 -26.69
CA ARG A 496 -10.72 19.16 -27.22
C ARG A 496 -11.43 19.23 -28.58
N PRO A 497 -12.46 20.08 -28.77
CA PRO A 497 -13.12 20.19 -30.07
C PRO A 497 -12.16 20.63 -31.17
N ARG A 498 -12.49 20.31 -32.43
CA ARG A 498 -11.75 20.84 -33.58
C ARG A 498 -11.86 22.37 -33.57
N GLN A 499 -10.73 23.04 -33.80
CA GLN A 499 -10.73 24.45 -34.17
C GLN A 499 -11.41 24.57 -35.55
N LYS A 500 -12.32 25.53 -35.68
CA LYS A 500 -12.98 25.83 -36.96
C LYS A 500 -11.99 26.41 -37.96
#